data_AF-A0A3D9INF3-F1
#
_entry.id   AF-A0A3D9INF3-F1
#
_cell.length_a   1.000
_cell.length_b   1.000
_cell.length_c   1.000
_cell.angle_alpha   90.00
_cell.angle_beta   90.00
_cell.angle_gamma   90.00
#
_symmetry.space_group_name_H-M   'P 1'
#
loop_
_entity.id
_entity.type
_entity.pdbx_description
1 polymer ?
#
loop_
_entity_poly.entity_id
_entity_poly.type
_entity_poly.pdbx_seq_one_letter_code
_entity_poly.pdbx_strand_id
1 'polypeptide(L)'
;MRSYKYLFILVVLLLSACQSSEQLKPIREETIDFDMKVANEMVEKKETMIIDLALREKVSIKEYEELEKSLTAEFGSHAREILTILFNHNSDSEPTSDMYIQQNTLYPTVFHEGITITNAVIYKSYYENEFYNETRLSIKEEYMGDDEKLKDWKREYIFIPNENGEWKLNGFSGVMNFLGEDYNMNYLVLRPITE
;
A
#
# COMPACT_ATOMS: atom_id res chain seq x y z
N MET A 1 -15.49 -54.13 15.99
CA MET A 1 -14.74 -53.36 17.02
C MET A 1 -13.24 -53.18 16.77
N ARG A 2 -12.56 -53.99 15.93
CA ARG A 2 -11.13 -53.83 15.61
C ARG A 2 -10.83 -52.71 14.59
N SER A 3 -11.73 -52.46 13.64
CA SER A 3 -11.51 -51.50 12.54
C SER A 3 -11.59 -50.02 12.94
N TYR A 4 -12.37 -49.68 13.98
CA TYR A 4 -12.48 -48.30 14.48
C TYR A 4 -11.21 -47.80 15.20
N LYS A 5 -10.40 -48.72 15.76
CA LYS A 5 -9.16 -48.36 16.45
C LYS A 5 -8.08 -47.87 15.48
N TYR A 6 -8.00 -48.45 14.29
CA TYR A 6 -7.05 -48.02 13.26
C TYR A 6 -7.47 -46.70 12.60
N LEU A 7 -8.78 -46.46 12.45
CA LEU A 7 -9.30 -45.20 11.93
C LEU A 7 -9.00 -44.03 12.89
N PHE A 8 -9.13 -44.25 14.20
CA PHE A 8 -8.85 -43.22 15.22
C PHE A 8 -7.36 -42.85 15.28
N ILE A 9 -6.46 -43.84 15.13
CA ILE A 9 -5.02 -43.60 15.07
C ILE A 9 -4.62 -42.81 13.81
N LEU A 10 -5.25 -43.10 12.67
CA LEU A 10 -5.00 -42.37 11.42
C LEU A 10 -5.45 -40.90 11.51
N VAL A 11 -6.60 -40.63 12.15
CA VAL A 11 -7.12 -39.26 12.35
C VAL A 11 -6.25 -38.46 13.30
N VAL A 12 -5.73 -39.06 14.38
CA VAL A 12 -4.80 -38.38 15.30
C VAL A 12 -3.48 -38.03 14.59
N LEU A 13 -2.94 -38.93 13.76
CA LEU A 13 -1.71 -38.66 13.00
C LEU A 13 -1.88 -37.55 11.94
N LEU A 14 -3.05 -37.47 11.31
CA LEU A 14 -3.38 -36.39 10.35
C LEU A 14 -3.59 -35.04 11.05
N LEU A 15 -4.06 -35.01 12.29
CA LEU A 15 -4.22 -33.78 13.09
C LEU A 15 -2.90 -33.27 13.68
N SER A 16 -1.95 -34.16 14.00
CA SER A 16 -0.61 -33.78 14.48
C SER A 16 0.30 -33.21 13.38
N ALA A 17 0.05 -33.55 12.11
CA ALA A 17 0.81 -33.03 10.97
C ALA A 17 0.52 -31.56 10.65
N CYS A 18 -0.53 -30.97 11.25
CA CYS A 18 -0.85 -29.55 11.12
C CYS A 18 -0.15 -28.65 12.15
N GLN A 19 0.70 -29.18 13.03
CA GLN A 19 1.16 -28.43 14.22
C GLN A 19 2.65 -28.05 14.22
N SER A 20 3.33 -28.05 13.07
CA SER A 20 4.71 -27.56 13.00
C SER A 20 5.05 -26.87 11.67
N SER A 21 4.41 -25.73 11.40
CA SER A 21 5.22 -24.61 10.91
C SER A 21 5.59 -23.82 12.16
N GLU A 22 6.70 -24.16 12.80
CA GLU A 22 7.28 -23.23 13.77
C GLU A 22 7.56 -21.94 13.01
N GLN A 23 6.67 -20.97 13.18
CA GLN A 23 6.82 -19.65 12.60
C GLN A 23 8.08 -19.07 13.25
N LEU A 24 9.10 -18.79 12.44
CA LEU A 24 10.34 -18.20 12.93
C LEU A 24 10.00 -16.98 13.78
N LYS A 25 10.43 -16.98 15.03
CA LYS A 25 10.21 -15.85 15.95
C LYS A 25 11.50 -15.04 16.06
N PRO A 26 11.41 -13.70 16.04
CA PRO A 26 12.58 -12.87 16.27
C PRO A 26 13.10 -13.09 17.70
N ILE A 27 14.42 -13.10 17.86
CA ILE A 27 15.10 -13.11 19.16
C ILE A 27 15.14 -11.72 19.80
N ARG A 28 14.97 -10.67 18.98
CA ARG A 28 14.89 -9.27 19.42
C ARG A 28 14.13 -8.46 18.39
N GLU A 29 13.33 -7.51 18.87
CA GLU A 29 12.66 -6.51 18.05
C GLU A 29 13.00 -5.11 18.55
N GLU A 30 13.14 -4.17 17.64
CA GLU A 30 13.34 -2.76 17.93
C GLU A 30 12.35 -1.92 17.13
N THR A 31 11.78 -0.91 17.78
CA THR A 31 10.98 0.13 17.14
C THR A 31 11.64 1.46 17.41
N ILE A 32 11.88 2.23 16.35
CA ILE A 32 12.59 3.52 16.41
C ILE A 32 11.70 4.54 15.73
N ASP A 33 11.45 5.66 16.38
CA ASP A 33 10.71 6.78 15.79
C ASP A 33 11.46 7.30 14.56
N PHE A 34 10.72 7.50 13.46
CA PHE A 34 11.24 8.10 12.25
C PHE A 34 10.90 9.58 12.20
N ASP A 35 11.73 10.36 11.50
CA ASP A 35 11.48 11.79 11.36
C ASP A 35 10.18 12.02 10.59
N MET A 36 9.19 12.60 11.29
CA MET A 36 7.87 12.84 10.72
C MET A 36 7.90 13.83 9.55
N LYS A 37 8.83 14.78 9.53
CA LYS A 37 8.94 15.72 8.41
C LYS A 37 9.39 14.98 7.15
N VAL A 38 10.43 14.14 7.28
CA VAL A 38 10.90 13.29 6.18
C VAL A 38 9.81 12.31 5.75
N ALA A 39 9.05 11.75 6.69
CA ALA A 39 7.92 10.87 6.37
C ALA A 39 6.86 11.57 5.50
N ASN A 40 6.50 12.82 5.86
CA ASN A 40 5.58 13.64 5.08
C ASN A 40 6.14 13.90 3.68
N GLU A 41 7.39 14.37 3.56
CA GLU A 41 8.02 14.63 2.26
C GLU A 41 8.04 13.37 1.36
N MET A 42 8.30 12.19 1.92
CA MET A 42 8.31 10.92 1.19
C MET A 42 6.93 10.53 0.65
N VAL A 43 5.88 10.69 1.45
CA VAL A 43 4.51 10.35 1.07
C VAL A 43 3.93 11.41 0.12
N GLU A 44 4.07 12.69 0.44
CA GLU A 44 3.61 13.80 -0.40
C GLU A 44 4.20 13.70 -1.81
N LYS A 45 5.52 13.47 -1.95
CA LYS A 45 6.15 13.29 -3.28
C LYS A 45 5.45 12.20 -4.10
N LYS A 46 5.11 11.07 -3.48
CA LYS A 46 4.44 9.95 -4.15
C LYS A 46 3.00 10.29 -4.51
N GLU A 47 2.27 10.88 -3.58
CA GLU A 47 0.85 11.17 -3.75
C GLU A 47 0.58 12.37 -4.65
N THR A 48 1.53 13.31 -4.81
CA THR A 48 1.46 14.37 -5.82
C THR A 48 1.32 13.78 -7.21
N MET A 49 2.09 12.73 -7.53
CA MET A 49 1.99 12.05 -8.84
C MET A 49 0.60 11.46 -9.08
N ILE A 50 -0.06 11.01 -8.00
CA ILE A 50 -1.39 10.41 -8.06
C ILE A 50 -2.46 11.49 -8.22
N ILE A 51 -2.39 12.57 -7.44
CA ILE A 51 -3.34 13.70 -7.54
C ILE A 51 -3.23 14.40 -8.89
N ASP A 52 -2.00 14.69 -9.35
CA ASP A 52 -1.76 15.33 -10.64
C ASP A 52 -2.32 14.53 -11.81
N LEU A 53 -2.38 13.21 -11.66
CA LEU A 53 -3.02 12.32 -12.62
C LEU A 53 -4.53 12.31 -12.43
N ALA A 54 -5.03 12.06 -11.21
CA ALA A 54 -6.45 11.89 -10.92
C ALA A 54 -7.31 13.13 -11.26
N LEU A 55 -6.71 14.33 -11.22
CA LEU A 55 -7.35 15.59 -11.59
C LEU A 55 -7.46 15.86 -13.10
N ARG A 56 -6.88 15.01 -13.95
CA ARG A 56 -6.99 15.14 -15.41
C ARG A 56 -8.22 14.40 -15.93
N GLU A 57 -8.78 14.88 -17.03
CA GLU A 57 -9.88 14.18 -17.71
C GLU A 57 -9.39 12.93 -18.47
N LYS A 58 -8.27 13.09 -19.18
CA LYS A 58 -7.66 12.04 -20.00
C LYS A 58 -6.17 12.30 -20.21
N VAL A 59 -5.48 11.30 -20.73
CA VAL A 59 -4.09 11.41 -21.20
C VAL A 59 -3.96 10.76 -22.58
N SER A 60 -3.02 11.25 -23.38
CA SER A 60 -2.63 10.60 -24.64
C SER A 60 -1.89 9.28 -24.38
N ILE A 61 -1.79 8.44 -25.42
CA ILE A 61 -1.00 7.19 -25.39
C ILE A 61 0.43 7.44 -24.90
N LYS A 62 1.08 8.48 -25.44
CA LYS A 62 2.47 8.81 -25.08
C LYS A 62 2.60 9.24 -23.61
N GLU A 63 1.67 10.06 -23.13
CA GLU A 63 1.64 10.47 -21.72
C GLU A 63 1.38 9.27 -20.80
N TYR A 64 0.52 8.33 -21.20
CA TYR A 64 0.29 7.09 -20.44
C TYR A 64 1.58 6.26 -20.31
N GLU A 65 2.35 6.09 -21.39
CA GLU A 65 3.64 5.38 -21.34
C GLU A 65 4.67 6.08 -20.44
N GLU A 66 4.69 7.42 -20.44
CA GLU A 66 5.56 8.21 -19.56
C GLU A 66 5.12 8.11 -18.09
N LEU A 67 3.81 8.11 -17.84
CA LEU A 67 3.22 7.90 -16.51
C LEU A 67 3.52 6.50 -15.98
N GLU A 68 3.37 5.46 -16.81
CA GLU A 68 3.70 4.09 -16.42
C GLU A 68 5.16 3.95 -16.01
N LYS A 69 6.09 4.53 -16.78
CA LYS A 69 7.52 4.53 -16.45
C LYS A 69 7.82 5.27 -15.14
N SER A 70 7.26 6.47 -14.97
CA SER A 70 7.50 7.29 -13.78
C SER A 70 6.88 6.68 -12.52
N LEU A 71 5.65 6.18 -12.59
CA LEU A 71 5.01 5.45 -11.49
C LEU A 71 5.76 4.15 -11.18
N THR A 72 6.24 3.41 -12.19
CA THR A 72 7.02 2.18 -11.95
C THR A 72 8.34 2.48 -11.22
N ALA A 73 8.99 3.61 -11.52
CA ALA A 73 10.20 4.02 -10.82
C ALA A 73 9.93 4.30 -9.32
N GLU A 74 8.78 4.89 -8.99
CA GLU A 74 8.45 5.30 -7.62
C GLU A 74 7.69 4.25 -6.81
N PHE A 75 6.86 3.42 -7.46
CA PHE A 75 5.96 2.46 -6.82
C PHE A 75 6.31 1.00 -7.14
N GLY A 76 7.27 0.75 -8.04
CA GLY A 76 7.67 -0.60 -8.43
C GLY A 76 6.50 -1.38 -9.03
N SER A 77 6.30 -2.61 -8.55
CA SER A 77 5.23 -3.50 -9.01
C SER A 77 3.82 -2.95 -8.73
N HIS A 78 3.68 -2.01 -7.79
CA HIS A 78 2.39 -1.42 -7.42
C HIS A 78 1.90 -0.34 -8.39
N ALA A 79 2.76 0.13 -9.30
CA ALA A 79 2.40 1.14 -10.30
C ALA A 79 1.21 0.69 -11.15
N ARG A 80 1.19 -0.58 -11.55
CA ARG A 80 0.12 -1.16 -12.35
C ARG A 80 -1.22 -1.15 -11.61
N GLU A 81 -1.23 -1.50 -10.32
CA GLU A 81 -2.44 -1.49 -9.50
C GLU A 81 -3.01 -0.07 -9.37
N ILE A 82 -2.14 0.92 -9.13
CA ILE A 82 -2.53 2.34 -9.09
C ILE A 82 -3.13 2.79 -10.42
N LEU A 83 -2.48 2.45 -11.55
CA LEU A 83 -3.00 2.78 -12.87
C LEU A 83 -4.37 2.14 -13.14
N THR A 84 -4.60 0.89 -12.71
CA THR A 84 -5.90 0.23 -12.87
C THR A 84 -7.02 0.84 -12.03
N ILE A 85 -6.69 1.55 -10.95
CA ILE A 85 -7.68 2.30 -10.17
C ILE A 85 -8.08 3.59 -10.90
N LEU A 86 -7.11 4.23 -11.58
CA LEU A 86 -7.30 5.53 -12.21
C LEU A 86 -7.78 5.45 -13.66
N PHE A 87 -7.57 4.35 -14.36
CA PHE A 87 -7.94 4.21 -15.77
C PHE A 87 -8.98 3.11 -15.98
N ASN A 88 -9.99 3.41 -16.80
CA ASN A 88 -10.99 2.44 -17.24
C ASN A 88 -10.46 1.63 -18.45
N HIS A 89 -9.41 0.85 -18.23
CA HIS A 89 -8.72 0.10 -19.28
C HIS A 89 -8.33 -1.30 -18.84
N ASN A 90 -8.35 -2.23 -19.79
CA ASN A 90 -7.74 -3.53 -19.60
C ASN A 90 -6.22 -3.40 -19.68
N SER A 91 -5.58 -3.28 -18.51
CA SER A 91 -4.12 -3.15 -18.35
C SER A 91 -3.25 -4.20 -19.07
N ASP A 92 -3.82 -5.28 -19.59
CA ASP A 92 -3.13 -6.29 -20.42
C ASP A 92 -3.03 -5.94 -21.91
N SER A 93 -3.56 -4.79 -22.34
CA SER A 93 -3.55 -4.38 -23.75
C SER A 93 -2.91 -3.01 -23.93
N GLU A 94 -2.19 -2.80 -25.03
CA GLU A 94 -1.66 -1.47 -25.36
C GLU A 94 -2.82 -0.51 -25.63
N PRO A 95 -2.75 0.73 -25.14
CA PRO A 95 -3.80 1.72 -25.37
C PRO A 95 -3.88 2.08 -26.87
N THR A 96 -5.06 1.88 -27.45
CA THR A 96 -5.30 2.15 -28.89
C THR A 96 -5.86 3.56 -29.16
N SER A 97 -6.13 4.32 -28.10
CA SER A 97 -6.65 5.69 -28.13
C SER A 97 -6.25 6.44 -26.86
N ASP A 98 -6.62 7.72 -26.75
CA ASP A 98 -6.54 8.46 -25.49
C ASP A 98 -7.22 7.69 -24.35
N MET A 99 -6.63 7.80 -23.16
CA MET A 99 -7.00 7.06 -21.95
C MET A 99 -7.75 7.98 -21.00
N TYR A 100 -9.00 7.64 -20.70
CA TYR A 100 -9.85 8.41 -19.79
C TYR A 100 -9.63 7.98 -18.35
N ILE A 101 -9.57 8.99 -17.47
CA ILE A 101 -9.37 8.78 -16.05
C ILE A 101 -10.73 8.57 -15.38
N GLN A 102 -10.76 7.68 -14.40
CA GLN A 102 -11.95 7.31 -13.65
C GLN A 102 -12.30 8.40 -12.63
N GLN A 103 -13.15 9.34 -13.06
CA GLN A 103 -13.57 10.49 -12.25
C GLN A 103 -14.57 10.15 -11.13
N ASN A 104 -15.12 8.94 -11.09
CA ASN A 104 -16.07 8.51 -10.06
C ASN A 104 -15.44 7.63 -8.97
N THR A 105 -14.12 7.71 -8.80
CA THR A 105 -13.37 7.03 -7.75
C THR A 105 -12.61 8.04 -6.92
N LEU A 106 -12.61 7.87 -5.60
CA LEU A 106 -11.77 8.60 -4.67
C LEU A 106 -10.52 7.77 -4.41
N TYR A 107 -9.37 8.33 -4.76
CA TYR A 107 -8.07 7.86 -4.30
C TYR A 107 -7.62 8.75 -3.14
N PRO A 108 -7.74 8.31 -1.88
CA PRO A 108 -7.44 9.18 -0.74
C PRO A 108 -5.94 9.41 -0.63
N THR A 109 -5.58 10.63 -0.26
CA THR A 109 -4.20 11.13 -0.16
C THR A 109 -4.12 12.14 0.98
N VAL A 110 -2.93 12.40 1.49
CA VAL A 110 -2.63 13.46 2.46
C VAL A 110 -3.05 14.84 1.96
N PHE A 111 -3.25 15.05 0.67
CA PHE A 111 -3.80 16.30 0.16
C PHE A 111 -5.29 16.48 0.47
N HIS A 112 -6.04 15.42 0.72
CA HIS A 112 -7.44 15.54 1.11
C HIS A 112 -7.57 15.95 2.58
N GLU A 113 -8.50 16.87 2.85
CA GLU A 113 -8.79 17.34 4.19
C GLU A 113 -9.18 16.19 5.12
N GLY A 114 -8.60 16.19 6.32
CA GLY A 114 -8.79 15.14 7.31
C GLY A 114 -7.81 13.97 7.18
N ILE A 115 -7.09 13.81 6.06
CA ILE A 115 -6.07 12.76 5.93
C ILE A 115 -4.71 13.29 6.38
N THR A 116 -4.06 12.57 7.29
CA THR A 116 -2.77 12.97 7.84
C THR A 116 -1.90 11.76 8.18
N ILE A 117 -0.58 11.94 8.11
CA ILE A 117 0.39 10.96 8.59
C ILE A 117 0.38 11.00 10.13
N THR A 118 -0.05 9.91 10.75
CA THR A 118 -0.19 9.80 12.21
C THR A 118 1.00 9.12 12.87
N ASN A 119 1.77 8.32 12.13
CA ASN A 119 2.89 7.58 12.68
C ASN A 119 3.95 7.29 11.62
N ALA A 120 5.23 7.35 11.99
CA ALA A 120 6.33 6.90 11.15
C ALA A 120 7.40 6.23 12.03
N VAL A 121 7.71 4.97 11.76
CA VAL A 121 8.61 4.17 12.60
C VAL A 121 9.43 3.18 11.78
N ILE A 122 10.67 2.97 12.21
CA ILE A 122 11.51 1.87 11.71
C ILE A 122 11.32 0.68 12.64
N TYR A 123 10.88 -0.44 12.06
CA TYR A 123 10.87 -1.74 12.72
C TYR A 123 12.09 -2.55 12.32
N LYS A 124 12.77 -3.13 13.30
CA LYS A 124 13.84 -4.10 13.09
C LYS A 124 13.54 -5.39 13.83
N SER A 125 13.63 -6.50 13.12
CA SER A 125 13.46 -7.84 13.69
C SER A 125 14.76 -8.61 13.47
N TYR A 126 15.30 -9.14 14.57
CA TYR A 126 16.55 -9.90 14.58
C TYR A 126 16.23 -11.37 14.84
N TYR A 127 16.83 -12.27 14.06
CA TYR A 127 16.64 -13.71 14.18
C TYR A 127 17.98 -14.41 14.47
N GLU A 128 17.92 -15.69 14.89
CA GLU A 128 19.14 -16.48 15.13
C GLU A 128 20.03 -16.58 13.90
N ASN A 129 19.42 -16.73 12.72
CA ASN A 129 20.11 -16.62 11.45
C ASN A 129 19.93 -15.21 10.90
N GLU A 130 21.03 -14.46 10.81
CA GLU A 130 21.06 -13.07 10.35
C GLU A 130 20.50 -12.86 8.94
N PHE A 131 20.46 -13.91 8.11
CA PHE A 131 19.82 -13.86 6.80
C PHE A 131 18.33 -13.50 6.86
N TYR A 132 17.66 -13.80 7.98
CA TYR A 132 16.26 -13.45 8.19
C TYR A 132 16.08 -12.11 8.90
N ASN A 133 17.15 -11.38 9.21
CA ASN A 133 17.01 -10.06 9.82
C ASN A 133 16.24 -9.13 8.88
N GLU A 134 15.24 -8.44 9.42
CA GLU A 134 14.38 -7.56 8.65
C GLU A 134 14.50 -6.13 9.20
N THR A 135 14.48 -5.17 8.28
CA THR A 135 14.37 -3.75 8.60
C THR A 135 13.35 -3.15 7.65
N ARG A 136 12.31 -2.52 8.20
CA ARG A 136 11.28 -1.84 7.41
C ARG A 136 10.94 -0.49 8.03
N LEU A 137 10.68 0.48 7.18
CA LEU A 137 10.06 1.75 7.57
C LEU A 137 8.57 1.64 7.30
N SER A 138 7.76 1.93 8.31
CA SER A 138 6.32 2.07 8.22
C SER A 138 5.97 3.55 8.34
N ILE A 139 5.19 4.06 7.39
CA ILE A 139 4.58 5.39 7.45
C ILE A 139 3.07 5.21 7.33
N LYS A 140 2.33 5.60 8.37
CA LYS A 140 0.89 5.40 8.48
C LYS A 140 0.17 6.71 8.34
N GLU A 141 -0.85 6.71 7.50
CA GLU A 141 -1.83 7.78 7.37
C GLU A 141 -3.22 7.31 7.79
N GLU A 142 -4.01 8.23 8.33
CA GLU A 142 -5.35 7.98 8.81
C GLU A 142 -6.26 9.17 8.50
N TYR A 143 -7.55 8.88 8.35
CA TYR A 143 -8.58 9.91 8.32
C TYR A 143 -8.94 10.32 9.76
N MET A 144 -8.77 11.60 10.05
CA MET A 144 -8.96 12.23 11.36
C MET A 144 -10.10 13.26 11.35
N GLY A 145 -10.90 13.30 10.28
CA GLY A 145 -12.07 14.18 10.19
C GLY A 145 -13.34 13.55 10.75
N ASP A 146 -14.46 14.27 10.57
CA ASP A 146 -15.76 13.92 11.16
C ASP A 146 -16.68 13.11 10.22
N ASP A 147 -16.23 12.79 9.01
CA ASP A 147 -17.02 11.96 8.09
C ASP A 147 -17.07 10.50 8.56
N GLU A 148 -18.23 10.09 9.06
CA GLU A 148 -18.49 8.73 9.54
C GLU A 148 -18.26 7.65 8.48
N LYS A 149 -18.32 7.98 7.18
CA LYS A 149 -18.03 7.03 6.10
C LYS A 149 -16.54 6.69 5.99
N LEU A 150 -15.68 7.55 6.52
CA LEU A 150 -14.23 7.45 6.45
C LEU A 150 -13.58 7.15 7.81
N LYS A 151 -14.40 7.04 8.86
CA LYS A 151 -14.00 6.58 10.19
C LYS A 151 -13.38 5.19 10.05
N ASP A 152 -12.15 5.02 10.49
CA ASP A 152 -11.31 3.81 10.31
C ASP A 152 -10.55 3.70 8.98
N TRP A 153 -10.68 4.65 8.06
CA TRP A 153 -9.79 4.69 6.91
C TRP A 153 -8.34 4.96 7.35
N LYS A 154 -7.45 4.11 6.85
CA LYS A 154 -6.02 4.18 7.09
C LYS A 154 -5.27 3.50 5.96
N ARG A 155 -4.08 3.99 5.65
CA ARG A 155 -3.12 3.34 4.76
C ARG A 155 -1.75 3.36 5.43
N GLU A 156 -0.96 2.33 5.16
CA GLU A 156 0.41 2.23 5.64
C GLU A 156 1.31 1.97 4.44
N TYR A 157 2.25 2.88 4.21
CA TYR A 157 3.36 2.67 3.30
C TYR A 157 4.45 1.85 4.01
N ILE A 158 4.83 0.73 3.40
CA ILE A 158 5.89 -0.14 3.90
C ILE A 158 7.08 -0.02 2.98
N PHE A 159 8.21 0.43 3.52
CA PHE A 159 9.47 0.57 2.80
C PHE A 159 10.52 -0.40 3.35
N ILE A 160 11.41 -0.86 2.48
CA ILE A 160 12.60 -1.64 2.82
C ILE A 160 13.86 -0.90 2.32
N PRO A 161 14.99 -0.99 3.02
CA PRO A 161 16.23 -0.39 2.54
C PRO A 161 16.75 -1.17 1.32
N ASN A 162 17.23 -0.46 0.30
CA ASN A 162 18.00 -1.05 -0.80
C ASN A 162 19.48 -1.22 -0.41
N GLU A 163 20.30 -1.73 -1.34
CA GLU A 163 21.75 -1.93 -1.14
C GLU A 163 22.53 -0.63 -0.81
N ASN A 164 21.99 0.53 -1.21
CA ASN A 164 22.55 1.85 -0.92
C ASN A 164 22.05 2.44 0.42
N GLY A 165 21.16 1.74 1.12
CA GLY A 165 20.53 2.21 2.36
C GLY A 165 19.36 3.18 2.14
N GLU A 166 18.87 3.34 0.90
CA GLU A 166 17.71 4.18 0.59
C GLU A 166 16.40 3.39 0.77
N TRP A 167 15.35 4.08 1.22
CA TRP A 167 14.03 3.47 1.42
C TRP A 167 13.30 3.27 0.09
N LYS A 168 13.05 2.02 -0.28
CA LYS A 168 12.25 1.64 -1.46
C LYS A 168 10.88 1.12 -1.01
N LEU A 169 9.83 1.55 -1.69
CA LEU A 169 8.48 1.05 -1.43
C LEU A 169 8.44 -0.47 -1.66
N ASN A 170 7.97 -1.19 -0.66
CA ASN A 170 7.74 -2.63 -0.70
C ASN A 170 6.25 -2.95 -0.84
N GLY A 171 5.38 -2.15 -0.23
CA GLY A 171 3.94 -2.29 -0.42
C GLY A 171 3.10 -1.42 0.48
N PHE A 172 1.81 -1.72 0.46
CA PHE A 172 0.79 -1.01 1.20
C PHE A 172 0.05 -1.96 2.15
N SER A 173 -0.43 -1.44 3.27
CA SER A 173 -1.39 -2.10 4.15
C SER A 173 -2.56 -1.15 4.46
N GLY A 174 -3.69 -1.70 4.93
CA GLY A 174 -4.86 -0.91 5.29
C GLY A 174 -5.97 -0.91 4.23
N VAL A 175 -6.66 0.22 4.09
CA VAL A 175 -7.83 0.41 3.22
C VAL A 175 -7.39 1.30 2.04
N MET A 176 -7.26 0.70 0.86
CA MET A 176 -6.63 1.39 -0.28
C MET A 176 -7.48 2.49 -0.92
N ASN A 177 -8.81 2.33 -0.96
CA ASN A 177 -9.70 3.21 -1.71
C ASN A 177 -11.16 3.15 -1.20
N PHE A 178 -11.96 4.13 -1.62
CA PHE A 178 -13.41 4.13 -1.42
C PHE A 178 -14.11 3.84 -2.74
N LEU A 179 -15.01 2.85 -2.74
CA LEU A 179 -15.82 2.47 -3.89
C LEU A 179 -17.28 2.79 -3.60
N GLY A 180 -17.97 3.43 -4.55
CA GLY A 180 -19.40 3.71 -4.46
C GLY A 180 -19.80 4.98 -5.19
N GLU A 181 -21.11 5.15 -5.37
CA GLU A 181 -21.66 6.42 -5.83
C GLU A 181 -21.28 7.54 -4.84
N ASP A 182 -20.95 8.73 -5.35
CA ASP A 182 -20.51 9.93 -4.64
C ASP A 182 -19.05 10.02 -4.15
N TYR A 183 -18.27 8.93 -4.10
CA TYR A 183 -16.83 9.02 -3.76
C TYR A 183 -15.98 9.28 -5.00
N ASN A 184 -15.93 10.54 -5.43
CA ASN A 184 -15.01 11.02 -6.46
C ASN A 184 -13.84 11.80 -5.85
N MET A 185 -12.86 12.20 -6.67
CA MET A 185 -11.68 12.96 -6.25
C MET A 185 -11.99 14.29 -5.52
N ASN A 186 -13.19 14.84 -5.66
CA ASN A 186 -13.62 16.06 -4.98
C ASN A 186 -14.52 15.78 -3.77
N TYR A 187 -14.66 14.53 -3.34
CA TYR A 187 -15.47 14.16 -2.17
C TYR A 187 -14.92 14.80 -0.88
N LEU A 188 -13.60 14.87 -0.76
CA LEU A 188 -12.91 15.65 0.27
C LEU A 188 -12.24 16.87 -0.37
N VAL A 189 -12.17 17.97 0.38
CA VAL A 189 -11.50 19.19 -0.06
C VAL A 189 -10.01 18.92 -0.24
N LEU A 190 -9.45 19.29 -1.39
CA LEU A 190 -8.02 19.20 -1.65
C LEU A 190 -7.29 20.44 -1.10
N ARG A 191 -6.25 20.19 -0.31
CA ARG A 191 -5.26 21.20 0.10
C ARG A 191 -4.36 21.52 -1.09
N PRO A 192 -3.82 22.75 -1.19
CA PRO A 192 -2.89 23.11 -2.25
C PRO A 192 -1.67 22.19 -2.23
N ILE A 193 -1.26 21.72 -3.41
CA ILE A 193 0.07 21.12 -3.58
C ILE A 193 1.07 22.29 -3.52
N THR A 194 1.85 22.36 -2.45
CA THR A 194 2.94 23.35 -2.34
C THR A 194 4.15 22.83 -3.10
N GLU A 195 4.56 23.56 -4.15
CA GLU A 195 5.83 23.37 -4.88
C GLU A 195 7.06 23.74 -4.03
#